data_AF-A0A3C1CF37-F1
#
_entry.id   AF-A0A3C1CF37-F1
#
_cell.length_a   1.000
_cell.length_b   1.000
_cell.length_c   1.000
_cell.angle_alpha   90.00
_cell.angle_beta   90.00
_cell.angle_gamma   90.00
#
_symmetry.space_group_name_H-M   'P 1'
#
loop_
_entity.id
_entity.type
_entity.pdbx_description
1 polymer ?
#
loop_
_entity_poly.entity_id
_entity_poly.type
_entity_poly.pdbx_seq_one_letter_code
_entity_poly.pdbx_strand_id
1 'polypeptide(L)'
;MLAQRSVNVTLGTATSTPVQAEQLLYRTTDQQGNPMVTVTTVLMPTPIPVVPRIVEYLSFYDGLGVQCDPSYTLRGGDPGSANQQEADEEELLVAWYLSQGDVVTVPDFEGSLLLHWMAGRESGYATLDAARATESYLRLGPRT
;
A
#
# COMPACT_ATOMS: atom_id res chain seq x y z
N MET A 1 1.38 -3.50 13.59
CA MET A 1 1.39 -2.04 13.33
C MET A 1 2.11 -1.32 14.47
N LEU A 2 2.97 -0.35 14.15
CA LEU A 2 3.74 0.47 15.10
C LEU A 2 3.16 1.88 15.25
N ALA A 3 2.73 2.48 14.14
CA ALA A 3 2.09 3.80 14.10
C ALA A 3 1.12 3.86 12.91
N GLN A 4 0.20 4.83 12.94
CA GLN A 4 -0.71 5.11 11.83
C GLN A 4 -0.89 6.61 11.63
N ARG A 5 -1.24 7.02 10.41
CA ARG A 5 -1.70 8.38 10.09
C ARG A 5 -2.74 8.37 8.98
N SER A 6 -3.74 9.22 9.11
CA SER A 6 -4.68 9.50 8.02
C SER A 6 -3.99 10.29 6.92
N VAL A 7 -4.28 9.94 5.67
CA VAL A 7 -3.73 10.61 4.49
C VAL A 7 -4.83 10.94 3.50
N ASN A 8 -4.65 12.05 2.79
CA ASN A 8 -5.55 12.43 1.71
C ASN A 8 -5.14 11.67 0.45
N VAL A 9 -6.06 10.87 -0.09
CA VAL A 9 -5.93 10.19 -1.37
C VAL A 9 -7.09 10.59 -2.24
N THR A 10 -6.80 10.90 -3.49
CA THR A 10 -7.79 11.22 -4.51
C THR A 10 -7.53 10.33 -5.71
N LEU A 11 -8.51 9.53 -6.11
CA LEU A 11 -8.39 8.64 -7.26
C LEU A 11 -9.30 9.13 -8.40
N GLY A 12 -8.88 8.92 -9.64
CA GLY A 12 -9.59 9.24 -10.87
C GLY A 12 -9.00 10.46 -11.60
N THR A 13 -8.64 10.24 -12.87
CA THR A 13 -8.09 11.28 -13.76
C THR A 13 -9.15 12.25 -14.31
N ALA A 14 -10.39 11.78 -14.51
CA ALA A 14 -11.50 12.59 -15.03
C ALA A 14 -12.43 13.14 -13.94
N THR A 15 -12.66 12.38 -12.87
CA THR A 15 -13.45 12.77 -11.69
C THR A 15 -12.71 12.32 -10.45
N SER A 16 -11.92 13.23 -9.89
CA SER A 16 -11.18 13.03 -8.65
C SER A 16 -12.15 12.74 -7.51
N THR A 17 -12.07 11.52 -6.97
CA THR A 17 -12.91 11.03 -5.88
C THR A 17 -12.04 10.90 -4.62
N PRO A 18 -12.35 11.64 -3.55
CA PRO A 18 -11.67 11.47 -2.28
C PRO A 18 -11.90 10.06 -1.73
N VAL A 19 -10.82 9.40 -1.32
CA VAL A 19 -10.85 8.07 -0.72
C VAL A 19 -10.31 8.17 0.70
N GLN A 20 -10.98 7.50 1.64
CA GLN A 20 -10.47 7.40 3.00
C GLN A 20 -9.26 6.46 3.00
N ALA A 21 -8.10 6.98 3.42
CA ALA A 21 -6.87 6.21 3.43
C ALA A 21 -6.05 6.43 4.72
N GLU A 22 -5.40 5.37 5.18
CA GLU A 22 -4.48 5.38 6.31
C GLU A 22 -3.14 4.79 5.89
N GLN A 23 -2.05 5.36 6.39
CA GLN A 23 -0.73 4.78 6.27
C GLN A 23 -0.33 4.14 7.58
N LEU A 24 0.03 2.87 7.51
CA LEU A 24 0.42 2.07 8.66
C LEU A 24 1.92 1.83 8.60
N LEU A 25 2.66 2.31 9.60
CA LEU A 25 4.05 1.92 9.80
C LEU A 25 4.06 0.56 10.49
N TYR A 26 4.78 -0.42 9.95
CA TYR A 26 4.86 -1.76 10.54
C TYR A 26 6.28 -2.32 10.52
N ARG A 27 6.54 -3.21 11.48
CA ARG A 27 7.77 -3.99 11.55
C ARG A 27 7.69 -5.15 10.56
N THR A 28 8.77 -5.38 9.82
CA THR A 28 8.96 -6.55 8.96
C THR A 28 10.42 -7.02 9.01
N THR A 29 10.85 -7.80 8.02
CA THR A 29 12.16 -8.49 7.98
C THR A 29 12.85 -8.24 6.64
N ASP A 30 14.11 -7.82 6.68
CA ASP A 30 14.92 -7.56 5.49
C ASP A 30 15.42 -8.86 4.81
N GLN A 31 16.16 -8.71 3.70
CA GLN A 31 16.80 -9.82 2.99
C GLN A 31 17.68 -10.72 3.87
N GLN A 32 18.41 -10.13 4.82
CA GLN A 32 19.35 -10.82 5.69
C GLN A 32 18.70 -11.40 6.95
N GLY A 33 17.40 -11.16 7.17
CA GLY A 33 16.67 -11.62 8.34
C GLY A 33 16.70 -10.63 9.52
N ASN A 34 17.19 -9.41 9.33
CA ASN A 34 17.17 -8.39 10.38
C ASN A 34 15.81 -7.69 10.45
N PRO A 35 15.43 -7.15 11.62
CA PRO A 35 14.23 -6.34 11.74
C PRO A 35 14.35 -5.05 10.93
N MET A 36 13.33 -4.74 10.14
CA MET A 36 13.18 -3.44 9.47
C MET A 36 11.77 -2.89 9.66
N VAL A 37 11.52 -1.67 9.18
CA VAL A 37 10.18 -1.07 9.12
C VAL A 37 9.88 -0.60 7.71
N THR A 38 8.61 -0.68 7.32
CA THR A 38 8.11 -0.07 6.09
C THR A 38 6.64 0.36 6.27
N VAL A 39 6.03 0.90 5.23
CA VAL A 39 4.68 1.47 5.24
C VAL A 39 3.77 0.68 4.30
N THR A 40 2.51 0.54 4.68
CA THR A 40 1.43 0.18 3.76
C THR A 40 0.36 1.26 3.77
N THR A 41 -0.20 1.57 2.61
CA THR A 41 -1.34 2.47 2.44
C THR A 41 -2.61 1.62 2.35
N VAL A 42 -3.49 1.76 3.34
CA VAL A 42 -4.79 1.09 3.40
C VAL A 42 -5.87 2.05 2.91
N LEU A 43 -6.50 1.72 1.79
CA LEU A 43 -7.60 2.47 1.20
C LEU A 43 -8.92 1.77 1.53
N MET A 44 -9.89 2.52 2.04
CA MET A 44 -11.17 2.00 2.50
C MET A 44 -12.30 2.35 1.51
N PRO A 45 -13.13 1.37 1.12
CA PRO A 45 -14.31 1.64 0.30
C PRO A 45 -15.37 2.36 1.14
N THR A 46 -16.24 3.11 0.48
CA THR A 46 -17.37 3.79 1.13
C THR A 46 -18.69 3.25 0.57
N PRO A 47 -19.56 2.63 1.40
CA PRO A 47 -19.37 2.28 2.81
C PRO A 47 -18.39 1.11 3.01
N ILE A 48 -17.76 1.02 4.19
CA ILE A 48 -16.94 -0.14 4.57
C ILE A 48 -17.86 -1.32 4.89
N PRO A 49 -17.69 -2.50 4.26
CA PRO A 49 -18.47 -3.69 4.59
C PRO A 49 -18.25 -4.17 6.03
N VAL A 50 -19.28 -4.74 6.65
CA VAL A 50 -19.20 -5.34 8.00
C VAL A 50 -18.16 -6.46 8.05
N VAL A 51 -18.05 -7.24 6.98
CA VAL A 51 -17.03 -8.26 6.78
C VAL A 51 -16.17 -7.84 5.59
N PRO A 52 -15.11 -7.04 5.80
CA PRO A 52 -14.31 -6.54 4.70
C PRO A 52 -13.52 -7.68 4.07
N ARG A 53 -13.49 -7.69 2.73
CA ARG A 53 -12.49 -8.40 1.95
C ARG A 53 -11.26 -7.51 1.83
N ILE A 54 -10.09 -8.07 2.02
CA ILE A 54 -8.82 -7.35 1.85
C ILE A 54 -8.21 -7.82 0.54
N VAL A 55 -7.87 -6.87 -0.32
CA VAL A 55 -7.02 -7.06 -1.50
C VAL A 55 -5.67 -6.45 -1.20
N GLU A 56 -4.64 -7.28 -1.26
CA GLU A 56 -3.25 -6.84 -1.22
C GLU A 56 -2.79 -6.59 -2.65
N TYR A 57 -2.57 -5.33 -2.96
CA TYR A 57 -2.16 -4.90 -4.29
C TYR A 57 -0.66 -4.58 -4.27
N LEU A 58 0.11 -5.34 -5.05
CA LEU A 58 1.55 -5.16 -5.17
C LEU A 58 1.84 -4.27 -6.37
N SER A 59 2.26 -3.06 -6.05
CA SER A 59 2.67 -2.06 -7.03
C SER A 59 3.80 -2.57 -7.94
N PHE A 60 3.75 -2.23 -9.22
CA PHE A 60 4.82 -2.51 -10.18
C PHE A 60 5.69 -1.26 -10.43
N TYR A 61 6.00 -0.51 -9.38
CA TYR A 61 6.65 0.80 -9.46
C TYR A 61 8.11 0.79 -9.94
N ASP A 62 8.73 -0.38 -10.10
CA ASP A 62 10.02 -0.62 -10.77
C ASP A 62 11.06 0.51 -10.61
N GLY A 63 11.24 0.97 -9.37
CA GLY A 63 11.91 2.24 -9.08
C GLY A 63 12.71 2.23 -7.78
N LEU A 64 13.96 2.68 -7.85
CA LEU A 64 14.90 2.76 -6.72
C LEU A 64 14.90 4.13 -6.02
N GLY A 65 13.79 4.87 -6.11
CA GLY A 65 13.63 6.18 -5.48
C GLY A 65 12.52 6.16 -4.43
N VAL A 66 12.71 6.82 -3.30
CA VAL A 66 11.65 6.99 -2.28
C VAL A 66 10.40 7.70 -2.81
N GLN A 67 10.54 8.45 -3.90
CA GLN A 67 9.42 9.08 -4.59
C GLN A 67 8.59 8.09 -5.43
N CYS A 68 9.12 6.89 -5.70
CA CYS A 68 8.41 5.83 -6.41
C CYS A 68 7.55 4.97 -5.46
N ASP A 69 7.78 5.08 -4.14
CA ASP A 69 7.03 4.33 -3.14
C ASP A 69 5.52 4.57 -3.29
N PRO A 70 4.68 3.52 -3.30
CA PRO A 70 3.23 3.65 -3.37
C PRO A 70 2.64 4.55 -2.27
N SER A 71 3.24 4.53 -1.07
CA SER A 71 2.86 5.43 0.01
C SER A 71 3.10 6.93 -0.29
N TYR A 72 3.90 7.26 -1.29
CA TYR A 72 4.07 8.62 -1.77
C TYR A 72 3.17 8.92 -2.98
N THR A 73 3.19 8.06 -3.99
CA THR A 73 2.49 8.26 -5.28
C THR A 73 0.97 8.27 -5.12
N LEU A 74 0.39 7.37 -4.31
CA LEU A 74 -1.06 7.32 -4.06
C LEU A 74 -1.61 8.59 -3.40
N ARG A 75 -0.75 9.42 -2.78
CA ARG A 75 -1.14 10.72 -2.21
C ARG A 75 -1.02 11.87 -3.21
N GLY A 76 -0.79 11.58 -4.50
CA GLY A 76 -0.52 12.56 -5.55
C GLY A 76 0.93 13.04 -5.58
N GLY A 77 1.86 12.26 -5.01
CA GLY A 77 3.29 12.53 -5.12
C GLY A 77 3.81 12.27 -6.54
N ASP A 78 4.71 13.12 -7.03
CA ASP A 78 5.33 12.98 -8.36
C ASP A 78 6.42 11.88 -8.35
N PRO A 79 6.23 10.75 -9.06
CA PRO A 79 7.23 9.67 -9.15
C PRO A 79 8.34 9.99 -10.17
N GLY A 80 8.23 11.09 -10.90
CA GLY A 80 9.06 11.44 -12.04
C GLY A 80 8.49 10.90 -13.35
N SER A 81 8.84 11.55 -14.45
CA SER A 81 8.25 11.28 -15.78
C SER A 81 8.46 9.84 -16.27
N ALA A 82 9.48 9.14 -15.77
CA ALA A 82 9.76 7.75 -16.14
C ALA A 82 8.74 6.76 -15.55
N ASN A 83 8.18 7.05 -14.37
CA ASN A 83 7.27 6.16 -13.63
C ASN A 83 5.83 6.71 -13.56
N GLN A 84 5.56 7.88 -14.17
CA GLN A 84 4.23 8.50 -14.14
C GLN A 84 3.15 7.58 -14.76
N GLN A 85 3.45 6.93 -15.88
CA GLN A 85 2.50 6.02 -16.51
C GLN A 85 2.14 4.85 -15.59
N GLU A 86 3.13 4.26 -14.91
CA GLU A 86 2.91 3.14 -13.99
C GLU A 86 2.06 3.56 -12.80
N ALA A 87 2.32 4.74 -12.24
CA ALA A 87 1.52 5.31 -11.15
C ALA A 87 0.05 5.55 -11.57
N ASP A 88 -0.18 6.09 -12.78
CA ASP A 88 -1.52 6.32 -13.31
C ASP A 88 -2.29 5.00 -13.51
N GLU A 89 -1.61 3.96 -14.04
CA GLU A 89 -2.19 2.63 -14.25
C GLU A 89 -2.50 1.92 -12.93
N GLU A 90 -1.62 2.03 -11.93
CA GLU A 90 -1.85 1.56 -10.58
C GLU A 90 -3.08 2.21 -9.94
N GLU A 91 -3.20 3.53 -10.06
CA GLU A 91 -4.32 4.28 -9.51
C GLU A 91 -5.67 3.73 -10.02
N LEU A 92 -5.74 3.42 -11.32
CA LEU A 92 -6.93 2.84 -11.94
C LEU A 92 -7.27 1.44 -11.39
N LEU A 93 -6.26 0.60 -11.17
CA LEU A 93 -6.45 -0.75 -10.64
C LEU A 93 -6.89 -0.71 -9.16
N VAL A 94 -6.26 0.14 -8.35
CA VAL A 94 -6.65 0.36 -6.95
C VAL A 94 -8.07 0.90 -6.87
N ALA A 95 -8.43 1.88 -7.71
CA ALA A 95 -9.78 2.42 -7.80
C ALA A 95 -10.80 1.34 -8.19
N TRP A 96 -10.43 0.43 -9.11
CA TRP A 96 -11.31 -0.67 -9.50
C TRP A 96 -11.61 -1.60 -8.33
N TYR A 97 -10.61 -2.05 -7.57
CA TYR A 97 -10.83 -2.90 -6.39
C TYR A 97 -11.68 -2.21 -5.32
N LEU A 98 -11.43 -0.92 -5.06
CA LEU A 98 -12.27 -0.13 -4.15
C LEU A 98 -13.72 -0.05 -4.62
N SER A 99 -13.95 0.05 -5.94
CA SER A 99 -15.31 0.08 -6.50
C SER A 99 -16.07 -1.24 -6.30
N GLN A 100 -15.36 -2.36 -6.09
CA GLN A 100 -15.96 -3.65 -5.77
C GLN A 100 -16.29 -3.79 -4.27
N GLY A 101 -15.97 -2.78 -3.45
CA GLY A 101 -16.17 -2.80 -2.01
C GLY A 101 -15.08 -3.53 -1.24
N ASP A 102 -13.92 -3.79 -1.86
CA ASP A 102 -12.76 -4.36 -1.18
C ASP A 102 -11.97 -3.27 -0.43
N VAL A 103 -11.41 -3.61 0.73
CA VAL A 103 -10.35 -2.81 1.37
C VAL A 103 -9.05 -3.13 0.64
N VAL A 104 -8.35 -2.11 0.13
CA VAL A 104 -7.11 -2.29 -0.61
C VAL A 104 -5.94 -1.91 0.29
N THR A 105 -4.93 -2.77 0.39
CA THR A 105 -3.67 -2.49 1.09
C THR A 105 -2.53 -2.53 0.08
N VAL A 106 -1.74 -1.45 0.03
CA VAL A 106 -0.65 -1.26 -0.92
C VAL A 106 0.65 -1.02 -0.15
N PRO A 107 1.49 -2.06 0.02
CA PRO A 107 2.76 -1.94 0.74
C PRO A 107 3.88 -1.36 -0.11
N ASP A 108 4.76 -0.59 0.53
CA ASP A 108 6.09 -0.25 0.01
C ASP A 108 7.00 -1.49 0.21
N PHE A 109 6.76 -2.53 -0.59
CA PHE A 109 7.29 -3.87 -0.34
C PHE A 109 8.79 -4.01 -0.63
N GLU A 110 9.42 -3.09 -1.36
CA GLU A 110 10.88 -3.08 -1.55
C GLU A 110 11.62 -2.35 -0.42
N GLY A 111 10.88 -1.90 0.60
CA GLY A 111 11.42 -1.23 1.77
C GLY A 111 11.74 0.25 1.52
N SER A 112 10.93 1.14 2.08
CA SER A 112 10.99 2.61 1.87
C SER A 112 12.29 3.30 2.34
N LEU A 113 13.20 2.60 3.01
CA LEU A 113 14.49 3.14 3.48
C LEU A 113 15.71 2.63 2.73
N LEU A 114 15.64 1.41 2.19
CA LEU A 114 16.78 0.74 1.57
C LEU A 114 16.55 0.44 0.08
N LEU A 115 15.29 0.52 -0.39
CA LEU A 115 14.87 0.47 -1.79
C LEU A 115 15.49 -0.73 -2.51
N HIS A 116 15.26 -1.92 -1.97
CA HIS A 116 15.86 -3.15 -2.45
C HIS A 116 15.01 -3.78 -3.58
N TRP A 117 15.06 -3.18 -4.77
CA TRP A 117 14.39 -3.72 -5.95
C TRP A 117 14.85 -5.16 -6.26
N MET A 118 13.92 -6.02 -6.68
CA MET A 118 14.10 -7.46 -6.91
C MET A 118 14.53 -8.29 -5.68
N ALA A 119 14.48 -7.72 -4.49
CA ALA A 119 14.81 -8.42 -3.26
C ALA A 119 13.60 -9.26 -2.79
N GLY A 120 13.41 -10.43 -3.41
CA GLY A 120 12.18 -11.23 -3.24
C GLY A 120 11.86 -11.68 -1.82
N ARG A 121 12.86 -12.02 -0.98
CA ARG A 121 12.63 -12.43 0.42
C ARG A 121 12.02 -11.31 1.28
N GLU A 122 12.64 -10.14 1.24
CA GLU A 122 12.20 -8.88 1.83
C GLU A 122 10.85 -8.47 1.29
N SER A 123 10.65 -8.45 -0.04
CA SER A 123 9.36 -8.19 -0.66
C SER A 123 8.26 -9.12 -0.14
N GLY A 124 8.56 -10.41 -0.02
CA GLY A 124 7.63 -11.39 0.53
C GLY A 124 7.29 -11.16 2.00
N TYR A 125 8.29 -10.84 2.84
CA TYR A 125 8.05 -10.50 4.25
C TYR A 125 7.27 -9.20 4.40
N ALA A 126 7.68 -8.15 3.68
CA ALA A 126 7.04 -6.84 3.71
C ALA A 126 5.57 -6.95 3.29
N THR A 127 5.28 -7.71 2.23
CA THR A 127 3.92 -8.03 1.79
C THR A 127 3.14 -8.73 2.90
N LEU A 128 3.55 -9.92 3.35
CA LEU A 128 2.78 -10.68 4.33
C LEU A 128 2.58 -9.95 5.67
N ASP A 129 3.55 -9.14 6.09
CA ASP A 129 3.45 -8.31 7.28
C ASP A 129 2.54 -7.07 7.08
N ALA A 130 2.39 -6.57 5.85
CA ALA A 130 1.40 -5.54 5.51
C ALA A 130 -0.02 -6.07 5.63
N ALA A 131 -0.30 -7.26 5.11
CA ALA A 131 -1.57 -7.94 5.31
C ALA A 131 -1.91 -8.08 6.81
N ARG A 132 -0.95 -8.56 7.62
CA ARG A 132 -1.11 -8.67 9.09
C ARG A 132 -1.34 -7.31 9.76
N ALA A 133 -0.62 -6.27 9.32
CA ALA A 133 -0.81 -4.91 9.83
C ALA A 133 -2.21 -4.38 9.50
N THR A 134 -2.71 -4.66 8.29
CA THR A 134 -4.04 -4.28 7.81
C THR A 134 -5.14 -5.02 8.58
N GLU A 135 -5.02 -6.33 8.76
CA GLU A 135 -5.94 -7.13 9.58
C GLU A 135 -6.00 -6.60 11.02
N SER A 136 -4.84 -6.29 11.62
CA SER A 136 -4.77 -5.71 12.95
C SER A 136 -5.42 -4.32 13.03
N TYR A 137 -5.23 -3.47 12.02
CA TYR A 137 -5.85 -2.15 11.94
C TYR A 137 -7.38 -2.24 11.83
N LEU A 138 -7.88 -3.16 11.01
CA LEU A 138 -9.31 -3.45 10.84
C LEU A 138 -9.91 -4.27 11.99
N ARG A 139 -9.10 -4.67 12.98
CA ARG A 139 -9.49 -5.52 14.12
C ARG A 139 -10.13 -6.85 13.68
N LEU A 140 -9.63 -7.40 12.57
CA LEU A 140 -10.01 -8.74 12.12
C LEU A 140 -9.25 -9.75 12.99
N GLY A 141 -10.00 -10.60 13.69
CA GLY A 141 -9.40 -11.70 14.46
C GLY A 141 -8.80 -12.77 13.52
N PRO A 142 -8.00 -13.71 14.06
CA PRO A 142 -7.51 -14.84 13.28
C PRO A 142 -8.68 -15.60 12.66
N ARG A 143 -8.64 -15.85 11.34
CA ARG A 143 -9.59 -16.76 10.70
C ARG A 143 -9.27 -18.17 11.19
N THR A 144 -10.18 -18.74 11.99
CA THR A 144 -10.11 -20.13 12.49
C THR A 144 -10.34 -21.14 11.39
#